data_AF-A0A2V2N8Z6-F1
#
_entry.id   AF-A0A2V2N8Z6-F1
#
_cell.length_a   1.000
_cell.length_b   1.000
_cell.length_c   1.000
_cell.angle_alpha   90.00
_cell.angle_beta   90.00
_cell.angle_gamma   90.00
#
_symmetry.space_group_name_H-M   'P 1'
#
loop_
_entity.id
_entity.type
_entity.pdbx_description
1 polymer ?
#
loop_
_entity_poly.entity_id
_entity_poly.type
_entity_poly.pdbx_seq_one_letter_code
_entity_poly.pdbx_strand_id
1 'polypeptide(L)'
;MCEVLSEFKVANPGKRIVIILDNFSSHRSQMVRDFSAQNGIELIILPPYSPDLNPIEQIWRAVRRDLSTLFIKDHDHLKAEIWEEFFYRINQITYFKGWAEKFLSAKYYFKILCN
;
A
#
# COMPACT_ATOMS: atom_id res chain seq x y z
N MET A 1 -9.23 9.53 5.49
CA MET A 1 -8.41 8.49 6.16
C MET A 1 -9.27 7.61 7.05
N CYS A 2 -9.92 8.14 8.10
CA CYS A 2 -10.78 7.33 8.98
C CYS A 2 -11.91 6.60 8.23
N GLU A 3 -12.52 7.24 7.24
CA GLU A 3 -13.51 6.62 6.35
C GLU A 3 -12.94 5.38 5.64
N VAL A 4 -11.80 5.54 4.95
CA VAL A 4 -11.09 4.43 4.30
C VAL A 4 -10.75 3.31 5.30
N LEU A 5 -10.26 3.65 6.50
CA LEU A 5 -9.98 2.67 7.56
C LEU A 5 -11.24 1.91 8.00
N SER A 6 -12.37 2.60 8.07
CA SER A 6 -13.68 2.01 8.36
C SER A 6 -14.09 1.02 7.28
N GLU A 7 -13.97 1.41 6.01
CA GLU A 7 -14.28 0.53 4.87
C GLU A 7 -13.42 -0.73 4.89
N PHE A 8 -12.11 -0.60 5.13
CA PHE A 8 -11.21 -1.76 5.26
C PHE A 8 -11.62 -2.68 6.40
N LYS A 9 -12.06 -2.12 7.53
CA LYS A 9 -12.53 -2.90 8.67
C LYS A 9 -13.81 -3.68 8.35
N VAL A 10 -14.78 -3.02 7.72
CA VAL A 10 -16.03 -3.64 7.28
C VAL A 10 -15.78 -4.76 6.27
N ALA A 11 -14.86 -4.54 5.32
CA ALA A 11 -14.51 -5.54 4.31
C ALA A 11 -13.76 -6.77 4.87
N ASN A 12 -13.21 -6.69 6.09
CA ASN A 12 -12.39 -7.74 6.69
C ASN A 12 -12.87 -8.13 8.11
N PRO A 13 -14.10 -8.64 8.25
CA PRO A 13 -14.67 -8.98 9.55
C PRO A 13 -13.85 -10.08 10.24
N GLY A 14 -13.61 -9.94 11.55
CA GLY A 14 -12.87 -10.90 12.36
C GLY A 14 -11.37 -11.01 12.09
N LYS A 15 -10.84 -10.32 11.07
CA LYS A 15 -9.41 -10.32 10.76
C LYS A 15 -8.66 -9.27 11.57
N ARG A 16 -7.41 -9.58 11.94
CA ARG A 16 -6.45 -8.57 12.43
C ARG A 16 -6.02 -7.72 11.24
N ILE A 17 -6.11 -6.40 11.38
CA ILE A 17 -5.76 -5.45 10.33
C ILE A 17 -4.52 -4.68 10.77
N VAL A 18 -3.48 -4.76 9.94
CA VAL A 18 -2.22 -4.01 10.10
C VAL A 18 -2.05 -3.15 8.85
N ILE A 19 -1.84 -1.85 9.03
CA ILE A 19 -1.70 -0.90 7.93
C ILE A 19 -0.37 -0.20 8.06
N ILE A 20 0.41 -0.28 6.99
CA ILE A 20 1.71 0.37 6.87
C ILE A 20 1.51 1.69 6.15
N LEU A 21 1.87 2.80 6.78
CA LEU A 21 1.69 4.14 6.27
C LEU A 21 3.02 4.87 6.20
N ASP A 22 3.19 5.70 5.18
CA ASP A 22 4.28 6.66 5.12
C ASP A 22 4.09 7.81 6.12
N ASN A 23 5.01 8.76 6.12
CA ASN A 23 5.05 9.84 7.10
C ASN A 23 4.13 11.05 6.75
N PHE A 24 3.22 10.90 5.79
CA PHE A 24 2.32 11.97 5.37
C PHE A 24 1.49 12.51 6.54
N SER A 25 1.25 13.82 6.58
CA SER A 25 0.70 14.49 7.77
C SER A 25 -0.70 13.99 8.13
N SER A 26 -1.53 13.65 7.14
CA SER A 26 -2.88 13.13 7.39
C SER A 26 -2.86 11.75 8.07
N HIS A 27 -1.86 10.91 7.77
CA HIS A 27 -1.67 9.58 8.37
C HIS A 27 -1.28 9.66 9.85
N ARG A 28 -0.66 10.78 10.28
CA ARG A 28 -0.17 10.97 11.65
C ARG A 28 -1.10 11.73 12.57
N SER A 29 -2.23 12.22 12.05
CA SER A 29 -3.18 13.00 12.83
C SER A 29 -3.68 12.21 14.05
N GLN A 30 -3.92 12.92 15.16
CA GLN A 30 -4.42 12.31 16.39
C GLN A 30 -5.76 11.58 16.15
N MET A 31 -6.62 12.20 15.35
CA MET A 31 -7.90 11.61 14.92
C MET A 31 -7.74 10.22 14.28
N VAL A 32 -6.75 10.04 13.41
CA VAL A 32 -6.50 8.74 12.76
C VAL A 32 -5.98 7.71 13.76
N ARG A 33 -5.10 8.12 14.69
CA ARG A 33 -4.57 7.24 15.74
C ARG A 33 -5.68 6.76 16.68
N ASP A 34 -6.53 7.68 17.13
CA ASP A 34 -7.65 7.37 18.03
C ASP A 34 -8.66 6.47 17.34
N PHE A 35 -9.02 6.78 16.09
CA PHE A 35 -9.92 5.94 15.29
C PHE A 35 -9.37 4.52 15.12
N SER A 36 -8.09 4.39 14.76
CA SER A 36 -7.45 3.09 14.59
C SER A 36 -7.44 2.28 15.88
N ALA A 37 -7.10 2.90 17.02
CA ALA A 37 -7.09 2.24 18.32
C ALA A 37 -8.49 1.73 18.72
N GLN A 38 -9.52 2.56 18.53
CA GLN A 38 -10.91 2.19 18.83
C GLN A 38 -11.45 1.05 17.95
N ASN A 39 -10.94 0.93 16.72
CA ASN A 39 -11.40 -0.06 15.74
C ASN A 39 -10.51 -1.33 15.67
N GLY A 40 -9.51 -1.44 16.55
CA GLY A 40 -8.58 -2.57 16.57
C GLY A 40 -7.74 -2.69 15.29
N ILE A 41 -7.37 -1.54 14.72
CA ILE A 41 -6.50 -1.42 13.55
C ILE A 41 -5.11 -1.01 14.04
N GLU A 42 -4.09 -1.79 13.65
CA GLU A 42 -2.71 -1.50 14.00
C GLU A 42 -2.05 -0.66 12.92
N LEU A 43 -1.56 0.52 13.28
CA LEU A 43 -0.83 1.41 12.37
C LEU A 43 0.68 1.25 12.56
N ILE A 44 1.38 0.96 11.47
CA ILE A 44 2.84 0.99 11.40
C ILE A 44 3.22 2.22 10.57
N ILE A 45 3.77 3.23 11.23
CA ILE A 45 4.29 4.43 10.54
C ILE A 45 5.74 4.18 10.16
N LEU A 46 6.05 4.29 8.86
CA LEU A 46 7.41 4.15 8.37
C LEU A 46 8.29 5.32 8.83
N PRO A 47 9.60 5.10 9.06
CA PRO A 47 10.53 6.18 9.34
C PRO A 47 10.52 7.25 8.23
N PRO A 48 10.80 8.52 8.58
CA PRO A 48 10.90 9.59 7.58
C PRO A 48 11.87 9.23 6.45
N TYR A 49 11.56 9.69 5.24
CA TYR A 49 12.41 9.51 4.05
C TYR A 49 12.83 8.06 3.76
N SER A 50 11.97 7.09 4.08
CA SER A 50 12.22 5.66 3.85
C SER A 50 11.33 5.07 2.74
N PRO A 51 11.40 5.58 1.49
CA PRO A 51 10.58 5.08 0.39
C PRO A 51 10.85 3.61 0.09
N ASP A 52 12.07 3.13 0.36
CA ASP A 52 12.45 1.72 0.15
C ASP A 52 11.64 0.74 1.02
N LEU A 53 11.08 1.21 2.14
CA LEU A 53 10.24 0.41 3.03
C LEU A 53 8.78 0.38 2.60
N ASN A 54 8.35 1.29 1.73
CA ASN A 54 6.97 1.38 1.29
C ASN A 54 6.73 0.46 0.07
N PRO A 55 5.93 -0.62 0.20
CA PRO A 55 5.77 -1.61 -0.88
C PRO A 55 5.22 -1.02 -2.18
N ILE A 56 4.39 0.03 -2.10
CA ILE A 56 3.80 0.67 -3.28
C ILE A 56 4.84 1.40 -4.15
N GLU A 57 5.99 1.77 -3.59
CA GLU A 57 7.04 2.47 -4.36
C GLU A 57 7.64 1.57 -5.44
N GLN A 58 7.70 0.26 -5.22
CA GLN A 58 8.15 -0.68 -6.26
C GLN A 58 7.17 -0.72 -7.44
N ILE A 59 5.87 -0.69 -7.15
CA ILE A 59 4.82 -0.61 -8.17
C ILE A 59 4.98 0.70 -8.94
N TRP A 60 5.06 1.84 -8.25
CA TRP A 60 5.23 3.15 -8.89
C TRP A 60 6.48 3.27 -9.75
N ARG A 61 7.61 2.69 -9.33
CA ARG A 61 8.84 2.66 -10.14
C ARG A 61 8.62 1.91 -11.45
N ALA A 62 7.85 0.83 -11.42
CA ALA A 62 7.60 0.03 -12.59
C ALA A 62 6.53 0.68 -13.50
N VAL A 63 5.47 1.26 -12.92
CA VAL A 63 4.48 2.09 -13.64
C VAL A 63 5.17 3.24 -14.39
N ARG A 64 6.02 4.01 -13.71
CA ARG A 64 6.77 5.13 -14.34
C ARG A 64 7.68 4.68 -15.47
N ARG A 65 8.35 3.53 -15.31
CA ARG A 65 9.23 2.99 -16.35
C ARG A 65 8.46 2.73 -17.63
N ASP A 66 7.32 2.08 -17.54
CA ASP A 66 6.61 1.60 -18.72
C ASP A 66 5.83 2.75 -19.38
N LEU A 67 5.21 3.64 -18.57
CA LEU A 67 4.61 4.89 -19.05
C LEU A 67 5.60 5.81 -19.78
N SER A 68 6.88 5.83 -19.38
CA SER A 68 7.89 6.72 -20.00
C SER A 68 8.13 6.44 -21.49
N THR A 69 7.69 5.29 -21.97
CA THR A 69 7.82 4.87 -23.37
C THR A 69 6.59 5.21 -24.23
N LEU A 70 5.49 5.63 -23.60
CA LEU A 70 4.22 5.87 -24.27
C LEU A 70 4.09 7.29 -24.79
N PHE A 71 3.45 7.44 -25.95
CA PHE A 71 3.02 8.74 -26.44
C PHE A 71 1.71 9.15 -25.74
N ILE A 72 1.81 10.10 -24.83
CA ILE A 72 0.66 10.61 -24.06
C ILE A 72 0.00 11.76 -24.81
N LYS A 73 -1.25 11.55 -25.22
CA LYS A 73 -2.04 12.52 -26.00
C LYS A 73 -2.55 13.68 -25.15
N ASP A 74 -3.07 13.37 -23.98
CA ASP A 74 -3.68 14.31 -23.06
C ASP A 74 -3.69 13.75 -21.63
N HIS A 75 -4.23 14.53 -20.70
CA HIS A 75 -4.29 14.20 -19.29
C HIS A 75 -5.21 13.00 -18.97
N ASP A 76 -6.28 12.80 -19.73
CA ASP A 76 -7.20 11.70 -19.48
C ASP A 76 -6.61 10.38 -19.97
N HIS A 77 -5.90 10.41 -21.10
CA HIS A 77 -5.06 9.30 -21.56
C HIS A 77 -4.00 8.96 -20.51
N LEU A 78 -3.28 9.94 -19.96
CA LEU A 78 -2.29 9.68 -18.90
C LEU A 78 -2.91 8.98 -17.69
N LYS A 79 -4.07 9.44 -17.22
CA LYS A 79 -4.77 8.83 -16.09
C LYS A 79 -5.19 7.39 -16.39
N ALA A 80 -5.71 7.14 -17.60
CA ALA A 80 -6.10 5.81 -18.02
C ALA A 80 -4.89 4.86 -18.04
N GLU A 81 -3.79 5.27 -18.67
CA GLU A 81 -2.56 4.46 -18.72
C GLU A 81 -1.97 4.21 -17.32
N ILE A 82 -1.96 5.22 -16.44
CA ILE A 82 -1.54 5.04 -15.04
C ILE A 82 -2.45 4.02 -14.34
N TRP A 83 -3.76 4.14 -14.53
CA TRP A 83 -4.73 3.26 -13.88
C TRP A 83 -4.53 1.81 -14.33
N GLU A 84 -4.52 1.54 -15.62
CA GLU A 84 -4.34 0.19 -16.16
C GLU A 84 -3.02 -0.42 -15.68
N GLU A 85 -1.91 0.30 -15.79
CA GLU A 85 -0.59 -0.20 -15.37
C GLU A 85 -0.47 -0.41 -13.86
N PHE A 86 -1.04 0.50 -13.07
CA PHE A 86 -1.02 0.38 -11.62
C PHE A 86 -1.85 -0.83 -11.17
N PHE A 87 -3.07 -0.99 -11.70
CA PHE A 87 -3.95 -2.11 -11.36
C PHE A 87 -3.41 -3.44 -11.86
N TYR A 88 -2.81 -3.47 -13.05
CA TYR A 88 -2.13 -4.67 -13.53
C TYR A 88 -1.06 -5.13 -12.53
N ARG A 89 -0.26 -4.20 -12.00
CA ARG A 89 0.84 -4.51 -11.07
C ARG A 89 0.41 -4.81 -9.65
N ILE A 90 -0.59 -4.11 -9.10
CA ILE A 90 -1.03 -4.35 -7.72
C ILE A 90 -1.64 -5.76 -7.57
N ASN A 91 -2.18 -6.31 -8.66
CA ASN A 91 -2.67 -7.68 -8.72
C ASN A 91 -1.56 -8.74 -8.89
N GLN A 92 -0.30 -8.34 -9.08
CA GLN A 92 0.81 -9.28 -9.13
C GLN A 92 1.34 -9.56 -7.72
N ILE A 93 1.13 -10.80 -7.26
CA ILE A 93 1.61 -11.25 -5.94
C ILE A 93 3.14 -11.11 -5.78
N THR A 94 3.90 -11.08 -6.87
CA THR A 94 5.37 -11.02 -6.88
C THR A 94 5.92 -9.75 -6.21
N TYR A 95 5.27 -8.59 -6.38
CA TYR A 95 5.72 -7.35 -5.72
C TYR A 95 5.57 -7.44 -4.20
N PHE A 96 4.41 -7.91 -3.74
CA PHE A 96 4.18 -8.09 -2.31
C PHE A 96 5.06 -9.19 -1.74
N LYS A 97 5.22 -10.32 -2.44
CA LYS A 97 6.08 -11.43 -2.06
C LYS A 97 7.53 -10.99 -1.88
N GLY A 98 8.11 -10.33 -2.87
CA GLY A 98 9.51 -9.87 -2.79
C GLY A 98 9.72 -8.83 -1.69
N TRP A 99 8.74 -7.95 -1.45
CA TRP A 99 8.77 -7.03 -0.32
C TRP A 99 8.69 -7.76 1.02
N ALA A 100 7.77 -8.71 1.17
CA ALA A 100 7.59 -9.48 2.40
C ALA A 100 8.82 -10.33 2.73
N GLU A 101 9.43 -11.00 1.75
CA GLU A 101 10.67 -11.77 1.93
C GLU A 101 11.84 -10.87 2.39
N LYS A 102 11.90 -9.64 1.88
CA LYS A 102 12.99 -8.71 2.18
C LYS A 102 12.86 -8.06 3.56
N PHE A 103 11.64 -7.72 3.97
CA PHE A 103 11.42 -6.86 5.14
C PHE A 103 10.72 -7.57 6.30
N LEU A 104 10.10 -8.72 6.07
CA LEU A 104 9.51 -9.54 7.14
C LEU A 104 10.36 -10.79 7.33
N SER A 105 10.50 -11.24 8.57
CA SER A 105 11.24 -12.49 8.82
C SER A 105 10.52 -13.68 8.19
N ALA A 106 11.26 -14.74 7.86
CA ALA A 106 10.70 -15.97 7.26
C ALA A 106 9.46 -16.49 8.01
N LYS A 107 9.45 -16.36 9.34
CA LYS A 107 8.31 -16.72 10.20
C LYS A 107 7.03 -15.96 9.85
N TYR A 108 7.13 -14.66 9.57
CA TYR A 108 5.98 -13.82 9.23
C TYR A 108 5.60 -13.93 7.75
N TYR A 109 6.59 -14.06 6.88
CA TYR A 109 6.40 -14.27 5.44
C TYR A 109 5.44 -15.44 5.12
N PHE A 110 5.72 -16.66 5.63
CA PHE A 110 4.88 -17.84 5.35
C PHE A 110 3.47 -17.69 5.91
N LYS A 111 3.32 -17.03 7.06
CA LYS A 111 2.00 -16.82 7.69
C LYS A 111 1.10 -15.88 6.88
N ILE A 112 1.68 -14.95 6.11
CA ILE A 112 0.91 -13.96 5.35
C ILE A 112 0.52 -14.51 3.97
N LEU A 113 1.37 -15.30 3.32
CA LEU A 113 1.12 -15.79 1.95
C LEU A 113 0.40 -17.15 1.88
N CYS A 114 0.35 -17.91 2.97
CA CYS A 114 -0.21 -19.27 2.98
C CYS A 114 -1.54 -19.42 3.73
N ASN A 115 -2.32 -18.33 3.87
CA ASN A 115 -3.69 -18.35 4.39
C ASN A 115 -4.71 -17.96 3.33
#